data_AF-A0A0C9TWG5-F1
#
_entry.id   AF-A0A0C9TWG5-F1
#
_cell.length_a   1.000
_cell.length_b   1.000
_cell.length_c   1.000
_cell.angle_alpha   90.00
_cell.angle_beta   90.00
_cell.angle_gamma   90.00
#
_symmetry.space_group_name_H-M   'P 1'
#
loop_
_entity.id
_entity.type
_entity.pdbx_description
1 polymer ?
#
loop_
_entity_poly.entity_id
_entity_poly.type
_entity_poly.pdbx_seq_one_letter_code
_entity_poly.pdbx_strand_id
1 'polypeptide(L)'
;MVNKSSALGHASPQITGEMIKLDLLEDADNEAMLDILISNCMEDYPDVDQSEMAQYAARIARVSITDQTRDKHVRIIKAFLTFHLKCTPGWDPKVVTRQTLYDIQLFITHKCGPKSDGYEGWKYSTAIFTHAALTLWFCTLHPQERVDEWVIDEATGQCSCLPTCACIISEFMLDLEKMKAKSGEVSQSAHALMLDDIYRLYHHCVGGDMPEAERHWGIVRYVRVVLWP
;
A
#
# COMPACT_ATOMS: atom_id res chain seq x y z
N MET A 1 -12.82 -26.37 -46.04
CA MET A 1 -11.71 -26.33 -45.08
C MET A 1 -11.96 -25.20 -44.10
N VAL A 2 -11.82 -25.51 -42.82
CA VAL A 2 -12.22 -24.73 -41.64
C VAL A 2 -11.03 -23.88 -41.17
N ASN A 3 -11.31 -22.66 -40.70
CA ASN A 3 -10.77 -21.98 -39.49
C ASN A 3 -11.04 -20.46 -39.67
N LYS A 4 -12.05 -19.85 -39.04
CA LYS A 4 -12.19 -19.50 -37.61
C LYS A 4 -10.90 -18.89 -37.02
N SER A 5 -10.77 -17.57 -37.15
CA SER A 5 -9.94 -16.76 -36.25
C SER A 5 -10.87 -16.11 -35.23
N SER A 6 -10.77 -16.64 -34.01
CA SER A 6 -11.55 -16.24 -32.84
C SER A 6 -11.14 -14.83 -32.39
N ALA A 7 -12.16 -14.03 -32.10
CA ALA A 7 -12.07 -12.86 -31.25
C ALA A 7 -11.54 -13.24 -29.87
N LEU A 8 -10.67 -12.39 -29.31
CA LEU A 8 -10.46 -12.25 -27.88
C LEU A 8 -10.50 -10.74 -27.61
N GLY A 9 -11.72 -10.24 -27.45
CA GLY A 9 -11.96 -8.94 -26.87
C GLY A 9 -11.58 -8.99 -25.39
N HIS A 10 -10.63 -8.16 -24.99
CA HIS A 10 -10.50 -7.78 -23.59
C HIS A 10 -11.69 -6.90 -23.24
N ALA A 11 -12.71 -7.51 -22.63
CA ALA A 11 -13.80 -6.79 -22.00
C ALA A 11 -13.25 -6.14 -20.72
N SER A 12 -12.98 -4.84 -20.79
CA SER A 12 -12.86 -4.00 -19.60
C SER A 12 -14.23 -4.03 -18.89
N PRO A 13 -14.30 -4.33 -17.58
CA PRO A 13 -15.57 -4.29 -16.87
C PRO A 13 -16.06 -2.83 -16.86
N GLN A 14 -17.12 -2.57 -17.63
CA GLN A 14 -17.89 -1.33 -17.57
C GLN A 14 -18.53 -1.25 -16.20
N ILE A 15 -18.00 -0.37 -15.35
CA ILE A 15 -18.64 0.02 -14.10
C ILE A 15 -19.85 0.87 -14.49
N THR A 16 -21.03 0.27 -14.55
CA THR A 16 -22.29 0.97 -14.74
C THR A 16 -22.53 1.87 -13.52
N GLY A 17 -22.50 3.18 -13.76
CA GLY A 17 -22.73 4.22 -12.75
C GLY A 17 -24.18 4.27 -12.28
N GLU A 18 -24.55 3.37 -11.38
CA GLU A 18 -25.71 3.56 -10.51
C GLU A 18 -25.26 4.02 -9.13
N MET A 19 -25.79 5.18 -8.78
CA MET A 19 -25.56 5.98 -7.59
C MET A 19 -26.04 5.22 -6.35
N ILE A 20 -25.13 4.64 -5.56
CA ILE A 20 -25.52 4.05 -4.27
C ILE A 20 -25.71 5.18 -3.25
N LYS A 21 -26.97 5.61 -3.12
CA LYS A 21 -27.48 6.34 -1.96
C LYS A 21 -27.62 5.31 -0.84
N LEU A 22 -26.62 5.25 0.04
CA LEU A 22 -26.45 4.19 1.06
C LEU A 22 -27.48 4.30 2.19
N ASP A 23 -28.29 3.26 2.34
CA ASP A 23 -29.16 3.01 3.50
C ASP A 23 -28.32 2.54 4.70
N LEU A 24 -28.52 3.20 5.84
CA LEU A 24 -27.70 3.18 7.06
C LEU A 24 -28.10 2.10 8.10
N LEU A 25 -28.94 1.12 7.75
CA LEU A 25 -29.59 0.25 8.75
C LEU A 25 -28.96 -1.15 8.92
N GLU A 26 -28.21 -1.66 7.94
CA GLU A 26 -27.44 -2.93 8.05
C GLU A 26 -25.95 -2.73 8.42
N ASP A 27 -25.50 -1.47 8.52
CA ASP A 27 -24.08 -1.14 8.72
C ASP A 27 -23.61 -1.35 10.18
N ALA A 28 -24.48 -1.27 11.19
CA ALA A 28 -24.06 -1.23 12.60
C ALA A 28 -23.43 -2.53 13.14
N ASP A 29 -23.97 -3.71 12.79
CA ASP A 29 -23.46 -5.01 13.26
C ASP A 29 -22.15 -5.40 12.56
N ASN A 30 -22.04 -5.09 11.26
CA ASN A 30 -20.80 -5.26 10.50
C ASN A 30 -19.72 -4.29 10.99
N GLU A 31 -20.12 -3.07 11.35
CA GLU A 31 -19.22 -2.04 11.85
C GLU A 31 -18.60 -2.42 13.21
N ALA A 32 -19.39 -2.94 14.14
CA ALA A 32 -18.90 -3.40 15.44
C ALA A 32 -17.97 -4.63 15.33
N MET A 33 -18.26 -5.55 14.42
CA MET A 33 -17.37 -6.70 14.13
C MET A 33 -16.03 -6.24 13.56
N LEU A 34 -16.04 -5.28 12.63
CA LEU A 34 -14.82 -4.70 12.07
C LEU A 34 -14.01 -3.93 13.13
N ASP A 35 -14.68 -3.22 14.05
CA ASP A 35 -13.98 -2.51 15.12
C ASP A 35 -13.26 -3.47 16.08
N ILE A 36 -13.86 -4.62 16.42
CA ILE A 36 -13.20 -5.68 17.21
C ILE A 36 -12.02 -6.27 16.45
N LEU A 37 -12.19 -6.55 15.17
CA LEU A 37 -11.18 -7.12 14.29
C LEU A 37 -9.96 -6.20 14.17
N ILE A 38 -10.19 -4.89 14.00
CA ILE A 38 -9.13 -3.88 13.85
C ILE A 38 -8.50 -3.50 15.20
N SER A 39 -9.26 -3.55 16.30
CA SER A 39 -8.72 -3.25 17.64
C SER A 39 -7.57 -4.19 18.03
N ASN A 40 -7.60 -5.44 17.57
CA ASN A 40 -6.54 -6.42 17.82
C ASN A 40 -5.30 -6.22 16.91
N CYS A 41 -5.42 -5.43 15.83
CA CYS A 41 -4.35 -5.17 14.87
C CYS A 41 -3.34 -4.11 15.32
N MET A 42 -3.63 -3.43 16.43
CA MET A 42 -2.81 -2.32 16.92
C MET A 42 -1.93 -2.70 18.12
N GLU A 43 -1.90 -3.98 18.50
CA GLU A 43 -0.87 -4.49 19.42
C GLU A 43 0.48 -4.59 18.68
N ASP A 44 1.54 -4.09 19.32
CA ASP A 44 2.89 -3.96 18.73
C ASP A 44 3.34 -5.26 18.04
N TYR A 45 3.99 -5.11 16.88
CA TYR A 45 4.56 -6.23 16.12
C TYR A 45 5.47 -7.10 17.01
N PRO A 46 5.38 -8.43 16.91
CA PRO A 46 6.39 -9.29 17.52
C PRO A 46 7.74 -9.07 16.82
N ASP A 47 8.69 -8.44 17.50
CA ASP A 47 10.04 -8.22 16.99
C ASP A 47 10.79 -9.55 16.94
N VAL A 48 10.96 -10.09 15.73
CA VAL A 48 11.73 -11.34 15.51
C VAL A 48 13.23 -11.05 15.61
N ASP A 49 13.66 -9.82 15.33
CA ASP A 49 15.03 -9.35 15.47
C ASP A 49 15.23 -8.67 16.84
N GLN A 50 15.92 -9.38 17.74
CA GLN A 50 16.23 -8.90 19.09
C GLN A 50 17.55 -8.12 19.17
N SER A 51 18.16 -7.76 18.03
CA SER A 51 19.38 -6.94 18.04
C SER A 51 19.12 -5.56 18.65
N GLU A 52 20.14 -4.98 19.29
CA GLU A 52 20.01 -3.66 19.90
C GLU A 52 19.64 -2.56 18.87
N MET A 53 20.08 -2.72 17.62
CA MET A 53 19.74 -1.83 16.51
C MET A 53 18.27 -1.96 16.10
N ALA A 54 17.73 -3.17 16.00
CA ALA A 54 16.31 -3.40 15.72
C ALA A 54 15.43 -2.82 16.84
N GLN A 55 15.78 -3.09 18.10
CA GLN A 55 15.08 -2.52 19.26
C GLN A 55 15.17 -0.99 19.33
N TYR A 56 16.31 -0.40 18.95
CA TYR A 56 16.47 1.05 18.85
C TYR A 56 15.59 1.63 17.73
N ALA A 57 15.62 1.06 16.53
CA ALA A 57 14.77 1.46 15.42
C ALA A 57 13.28 1.33 15.75
N ALA A 58 12.87 0.22 16.38
CA ALA A 58 11.51 0.00 16.83
C ALA A 58 11.06 1.02 17.89
N ARG A 59 11.95 1.44 18.81
CA ARG A 59 11.66 2.52 19.76
C ARG A 59 11.46 3.86 19.05
N ILE A 60 12.34 4.21 18.10
CA ILE A 60 12.21 5.44 17.31
C ILE A 60 10.92 5.43 16.50
N ALA A 61 10.59 4.32 15.85
CA ALA A 61 9.34 4.15 15.09
C ALA A 61 8.12 4.31 16.00
N ARG A 62 8.10 3.68 17.19
CA ARG A 62 7.02 3.81 18.16
C ARG A 62 6.80 5.23 18.64
N VAL A 63 7.87 5.98 18.91
CA VAL A 63 7.77 7.39 19.31
C VAL A 63 7.34 8.29 18.15
N SER A 64 7.62 7.89 16.90
CA SER A 64 7.33 8.68 15.70
C SER A 64 5.93 8.44 15.13
N ILE A 65 5.34 7.25 15.34
CA ILE A 65 3.95 6.96 14.96
C ILE A 65 3.04 7.51 16.06
N THR A 66 2.57 8.73 15.89
CA THR A 66 1.60 9.33 16.80
C THR A 66 0.28 8.55 16.81
N ASP A 67 -0.48 8.63 17.91
CA ASP A 67 -1.85 8.09 18.00
C ASP A 67 -2.73 8.56 16.82
N GLN A 68 -2.54 9.79 16.35
CA GLN A 68 -3.26 10.32 15.20
C GLN A 68 -2.95 9.58 13.89
N THR A 69 -1.73 9.08 13.71
CA THR A 69 -1.36 8.28 12.52
C THR A 69 -1.98 6.89 12.62
N ARG A 70 -1.96 6.30 13.82
CA ARG A 70 -2.63 5.03 14.09
C ARG A 70 -4.13 5.10 13.80
N ASP A 71 -4.82 6.11 14.31
CA ASP A 71 -6.25 6.31 14.07
C ASP A 71 -6.59 6.46 12.58
N LYS A 72 -5.70 7.12 11.82
CA LYS A 72 -5.84 7.22 10.36
C LYS A 72 -5.69 5.87 9.67
N HIS A 73 -4.71 5.06 10.06
CA HIS A 73 -4.57 3.70 9.51
C HIS A 73 -5.80 2.86 9.82
N VAL A 74 -6.30 2.87 11.06
CA VAL A 74 -7.54 2.18 11.47
C VAL A 74 -8.71 2.58 10.58
N ARG A 75 -8.93 3.89 10.36
CA ARG A 75 -10.01 4.38 9.49
C ARG A 75 -9.87 3.90 8.05
N ILE A 76 -8.65 3.86 7.53
CA ILE A 76 -8.39 3.40 6.17
C ILE A 76 -8.61 1.89 6.04
N ILE A 77 -8.13 1.10 7.00
CA ILE A 77 -8.37 -0.34 7.04
C ILE A 77 -9.87 -0.59 7.09
N LYS A 78 -10.59 0.06 8.00
CA LYS A 78 -12.06 -0.04 8.09
C LYS A 78 -12.74 0.26 6.75
N ALA A 79 -12.35 1.36 6.10
CA ALA A 79 -12.88 1.73 4.79
C ALA A 79 -12.58 0.69 3.69
N PHE A 80 -11.39 0.09 3.70
CA PHE A 80 -11.01 -1.00 2.78
C PHE A 80 -11.89 -2.25 2.99
N LEU A 81 -12.05 -2.67 4.24
CA LEU A 81 -12.86 -3.84 4.59
C LEU A 81 -14.35 -3.62 4.24
N THR A 82 -14.91 -2.47 4.62
CA THR A 82 -16.30 -2.12 4.30
C THR A 82 -16.54 -2.03 2.79
N PHE A 83 -15.58 -1.50 2.02
CA PHE A 83 -15.70 -1.42 0.57
C PHE A 83 -15.83 -2.81 -0.06
N HIS A 84 -14.94 -3.75 0.30
CA HIS A 84 -14.95 -5.09 -0.30
C HIS A 84 -16.11 -5.96 0.16
N LEU A 85 -16.52 -5.84 1.42
CA LEU A 85 -17.73 -6.52 1.91
C LEU A 85 -19.00 -6.08 1.16
N LYS A 86 -19.05 -4.83 0.68
CA LYS A 86 -20.16 -4.31 -0.13
C LYS A 86 -20.07 -4.75 -1.60
N CYS A 87 -18.86 -4.81 -2.16
CA CYS A 87 -18.66 -5.15 -3.57
C CYS A 87 -18.72 -6.67 -3.86
N THR A 88 -18.31 -7.50 -2.91
CA THR A 88 -18.11 -8.94 -3.14
C THR A 88 -18.74 -9.77 -2.01
N PRO A 89 -19.95 -10.31 -2.23
CA PRO A 89 -20.60 -11.19 -1.24
C PRO A 89 -19.73 -12.41 -0.92
N GLY A 90 -19.46 -12.64 0.36
CA GLY A 90 -18.62 -13.76 0.82
C GLY A 90 -17.11 -13.49 0.78
N TRP A 91 -16.68 -12.25 0.53
CA TRP A 91 -15.28 -11.86 0.68
C TRP A 91 -14.83 -11.98 2.13
N ASP A 92 -13.75 -12.72 2.38
CA ASP A 92 -13.18 -12.91 3.71
C ASP A 92 -11.98 -11.97 3.91
N PRO A 93 -12.06 -11.00 4.84
CA PRO A 93 -10.99 -10.04 5.09
C PRO A 93 -9.69 -10.66 5.62
N LYS A 94 -9.75 -11.88 6.16
CA LYS A 94 -8.59 -12.56 6.78
C LYS A 94 -7.83 -13.46 5.81
N VAL A 95 -8.40 -13.76 4.64
CA VAL A 95 -7.79 -14.70 3.69
C VAL A 95 -7.03 -13.91 2.64
N VAL A 96 -5.71 -14.10 2.61
CA VAL A 96 -4.84 -13.49 1.59
C VAL A 96 -4.66 -14.46 0.43
N THR A 97 -4.99 -14.01 -0.77
CA THR A 97 -4.90 -14.80 -2.01
C THR A 97 -4.26 -13.97 -3.12
N ARG A 98 -4.05 -14.57 -4.30
CA ARG A 98 -3.70 -13.82 -5.52
C ARG A 98 -4.69 -12.68 -5.82
N GLN A 99 -5.96 -12.85 -5.47
CA GLN A 99 -7.01 -11.84 -5.68
C GLN A 99 -6.77 -10.58 -4.82
N THR A 100 -6.15 -10.75 -3.65
CA THR A 100 -5.90 -9.64 -2.71
C THR A 100 -5.08 -8.51 -3.34
N LEU A 101 -4.18 -8.81 -4.28
CA LEU A 101 -3.41 -7.79 -5.01
C LEU A 101 -4.33 -6.88 -5.84
N TYR A 102 -5.30 -7.48 -6.53
CA TYR A 102 -6.28 -6.74 -7.33
C TYR A 102 -7.29 -6.01 -6.44
N ASP A 103 -7.64 -6.57 -5.29
CA ASP A 103 -8.52 -5.93 -4.31
C ASP A 103 -7.89 -4.64 -3.75
N ILE A 104 -6.58 -4.65 -3.49
CA ILE A 104 -5.80 -3.47 -3.10
C ILE A 104 -5.84 -2.42 -4.22
N GLN A 105 -5.50 -2.81 -5.45
CA GLN A 105 -5.51 -1.90 -6.60
C GLN A 105 -6.89 -1.31 -6.86
N LEU A 106 -7.94 -2.12 -6.75
CA LEU A 106 -9.32 -1.70 -6.95
C LEU A 106 -9.72 -0.65 -5.92
N PHE A 107 -9.42 -0.86 -4.65
CA PHE A 107 -9.72 0.11 -3.61
C PHE A 107 -8.93 1.41 -3.77
N ILE A 108 -7.62 1.33 -4.07
CA ILE A 108 -6.81 2.53 -4.32
C ILE A 108 -7.33 3.29 -5.55
N THR A 109 -7.72 2.59 -6.61
CA THR A 109 -8.32 3.19 -7.80
C THR A 109 -9.66 3.85 -7.47
N HIS A 110 -10.51 3.20 -6.69
CA HIS A 110 -11.79 3.77 -6.25
C HIS A 110 -11.58 5.09 -5.48
N LYS A 111 -10.56 5.14 -4.62
CA LYS A 111 -10.21 6.35 -3.87
C LYS A 111 -9.55 7.41 -4.76
N CYS A 112 -8.53 7.04 -5.52
CA CYS A 112 -7.62 8.01 -6.13
C CYS A 112 -7.89 8.26 -7.62
N GLY A 113 -8.76 7.49 -8.25
CA GLY A 113 -9.10 7.63 -9.66
C GLY A 113 -9.75 8.97 -10.00
N PRO A 114 -9.84 9.35 -11.28
CA PRO A 114 -10.45 10.60 -11.70
C PRO A 114 -11.93 10.71 -11.30
N LYS A 115 -12.34 11.86 -10.74
CA LYS A 115 -13.78 12.10 -10.42
C LYS A 115 -14.68 12.04 -11.65
N SER A 116 -14.14 12.37 -12.82
CA SER A 116 -14.85 12.27 -14.11
C SER A 116 -15.34 10.85 -14.40
N ASP A 117 -14.66 9.85 -13.85
CA ASP A 117 -14.91 8.44 -14.13
C ASP A 117 -15.72 7.79 -13.00
N GLY A 118 -16.26 8.61 -12.06
CA GLY A 118 -17.09 8.15 -10.94
C GLY A 118 -16.30 7.79 -9.67
N TYR A 119 -14.99 8.00 -9.64
CA TYR A 119 -14.15 7.75 -8.46
C TYR A 119 -14.14 8.93 -7.47
N GLU A 120 -13.61 8.70 -6.27
CA GLU A 120 -13.61 9.73 -5.22
C GLU A 120 -12.60 10.88 -5.47
N GLY A 121 -11.58 10.68 -6.32
CA GLY A 121 -10.64 11.73 -6.71
C GLY A 121 -9.71 12.22 -5.61
N TRP A 122 -9.33 11.36 -4.67
CA TRP A 122 -8.33 11.67 -3.65
C TRP A 122 -6.93 11.80 -4.25
N LYS A 123 -6.06 12.51 -3.53
CA LYS A 123 -4.67 12.75 -3.93
C LYS A 123 -3.82 11.48 -3.85
N TYR A 124 -2.68 11.45 -4.56
CA TYR A 124 -1.71 10.34 -4.46
C TYR A 124 -1.26 10.04 -3.02
N SER A 125 -1.18 11.05 -2.14
CA SER A 125 -0.88 10.84 -0.72
C SER A 125 -1.83 9.84 -0.04
N THR A 126 -3.10 9.79 -0.46
CA THR A 126 -4.08 8.83 0.06
C THR A 126 -3.71 7.40 -0.36
N ALA A 127 -3.19 7.19 -1.56
CA ALA A 127 -2.69 5.88 -1.98
C ALA A 127 -1.51 5.42 -1.12
N ILE A 128 -0.58 6.33 -0.80
CA ILE A 128 0.57 6.04 0.07
C ILE A 128 0.08 5.66 1.48
N PHE A 129 -0.83 6.45 2.06
CA PHE A 129 -1.42 6.14 3.37
C PHE A 129 -2.19 4.81 3.37
N THR A 130 -2.89 4.49 2.27
CA THR A 130 -3.56 3.20 2.10
C THR A 130 -2.57 2.05 2.03
N HIS A 131 -1.50 2.16 1.25
CA HIS A 131 -0.45 1.15 1.18
C HIS A 131 0.16 0.86 2.56
N ALA A 132 0.48 1.91 3.33
CA ALA A 132 1.02 1.77 4.68
C ALA A 132 0.01 1.12 5.65
N ALA A 133 -1.25 1.57 5.64
CA ALA A 133 -2.30 1.03 6.50
C ALA A 133 -2.59 -0.45 6.20
N LEU A 134 -2.61 -0.83 4.92
CA LEU A 134 -2.83 -2.22 4.51
C LEU A 134 -1.63 -3.10 4.81
N THR A 135 -0.41 -2.57 4.70
CA THR A 135 0.79 -3.29 5.17
C THR A 135 0.66 -3.63 6.64
N LEU A 136 0.22 -2.68 7.47
CA LEU A 136 -0.06 -2.93 8.88
C LEU A 136 -1.12 -4.01 9.10
N TRP A 137 -2.25 -3.93 8.38
CA TRP A 137 -3.29 -4.95 8.43
C TRP A 137 -2.78 -6.35 8.08
N PHE A 138 -2.12 -6.53 6.94
CA PHE A 138 -1.67 -7.86 6.50
C PHE A 138 -0.57 -8.44 7.40
N CYS A 139 0.31 -7.61 7.95
CA CYS A 139 1.26 -8.07 8.95
C CYS A 139 0.57 -8.66 10.19
N THR A 140 -0.58 -8.13 10.58
CA THR A 140 -1.31 -8.64 11.76
C THR A 140 -2.00 -9.97 11.50
N LEU A 141 -2.40 -10.22 10.25
CA LEU A 141 -2.93 -11.51 9.82
C LEU A 141 -1.83 -12.57 9.70
N HIS A 142 -0.63 -12.15 9.30
CA HIS A 142 0.51 -13.03 9.05
C HIS A 142 1.81 -12.57 9.76
N PRO A 143 1.90 -12.66 11.10
CA PRO A 143 3.01 -12.08 11.87
C PRO A 143 4.40 -12.68 11.60
N GLN A 144 4.44 -13.86 10.97
CA GLN A 144 5.68 -14.61 10.70
C GLN A 144 6.10 -14.52 9.23
N GLU A 145 5.36 -13.80 8.40
CA GLU A 145 5.70 -13.66 7.00
C GLU A 145 6.88 -12.71 6.79
N ARG A 146 7.66 -13.02 5.77
CA ARG A 146 8.82 -12.22 5.39
C ARG A 146 8.33 -10.94 4.71
N VAL A 147 9.10 -9.87 4.84
CA VAL A 147 8.82 -8.55 4.25
C VAL A 147 9.60 -8.36 2.93
N ASP A 148 10.09 -9.46 2.34
CA ASP A 148 10.73 -9.47 1.04
C ASP A 148 9.67 -9.50 -0.07
N GLU A 149 9.95 -10.17 -1.19
CA GLU A 149 9.06 -10.16 -2.34
C GLU A 149 7.87 -11.11 -2.13
N TRP A 150 6.68 -10.67 -2.52
CA TRP A 150 5.49 -11.52 -2.57
C TRP A 150 5.69 -12.67 -3.54
N VAL A 151 5.53 -13.90 -3.05
CA VAL A 151 5.66 -15.11 -3.86
C VAL A 151 4.39 -15.92 -3.79
N ILE A 152 4.00 -16.48 -4.93
CA ILE A 152 2.92 -17.46 -5.02
C ILE A 152 3.54 -18.77 -5.44
N ASP A 153 3.37 -19.80 -4.62
CA ASP A 153 3.69 -21.16 -5.01
C ASP A 153 2.63 -21.63 -6.02
N GLU A 154 3.00 -21.77 -7.28
CA GLU A 154 2.09 -22.19 -8.36
C GLU A 154 1.56 -23.62 -8.18
N ALA A 155 2.25 -24.48 -7.41
CA ALA A 155 1.83 -25.86 -7.20
C ALA A 155 0.74 -25.96 -6.12
N THR A 156 0.84 -25.15 -5.07
CA THR A 156 -0.09 -25.18 -3.93
C THR A 156 -1.10 -24.03 -3.93
N GLY A 157 -0.84 -22.99 -4.71
CA GLY A 157 -1.55 -21.70 -4.65
C GLY A 157 -1.24 -20.91 -3.38
N GLN A 158 -0.31 -21.37 -2.55
CA GLN A 158 0.01 -20.72 -1.29
C GLN A 158 0.76 -19.41 -1.56
N CYS A 159 0.28 -18.36 -0.92
CA CYS A 159 0.93 -17.07 -0.97
C CYS A 159 1.90 -16.93 0.21
N SER A 160 2.99 -16.20 0.01
CA SER A 160 3.98 -15.90 1.03
C SER A 160 4.42 -14.45 0.92
N CYS A 161 4.77 -13.88 2.07
CA CYS A 161 5.15 -12.47 2.25
C CYS A 161 3.95 -11.53 2.15
N LEU A 162 4.13 -10.23 2.37
CA LEU A 162 3.00 -9.30 2.40
C LEU A 162 2.50 -8.93 1.00
N PRO A 163 1.18 -8.88 0.74
CA PRO A 163 0.64 -8.55 -0.59
C PRO A 163 0.99 -7.12 -1.01
N THR A 164 1.19 -6.21 -0.04
CA THR A 164 1.63 -4.84 -0.31
C THR A 164 3.09 -4.74 -0.77
N CYS A 165 3.90 -5.78 -0.56
CA CYS A 165 5.28 -5.88 -1.05
C CYS A 165 5.38 -6.47 -2.47
N ALA A 166 4.27 -6.86 -3.08
CA ALA A 166 4.28 -7.40 -4.44
C ALA A 166 4.75 -6.37 -5.47
N CYS A 167 5.55 -6.81 -6.45
CA CYS A 167 6.05 -5.96 -7.53
C CYS A 167 4.90 -5.24 -8.26
N ILE A 168 3.81 -5.95 -8.55
CA ILE A 168 2.63 -5.41 -9.22
C ILE A 168 1.95 -4.25 -8.45
N ILE A 169 2.03 -4.25 -7.11
CA ILE A 169 1.50 -3.14 -6.29
C ILE A 169 2.44 -1.93 -6.40
N SER A 170 3.75 -2.16 -6.37
CA SER A 170 4.76 -1.11 -6.50
C SER A 170 4.70 -0.44 -7.88
N GLU A 171 4.60 -1.24 -8.96
CA GLU A 171 4.41 -0.76 -10.33
C GLU A 171 3.12 0.08 -10.47
N PHE A 172 2.01 -0.42 -9.93
CA PHE A 172 0.75 0.30 -9.91
C PHE A 172 0.84 1.64 -9.17
N MET A 173 1.51 1.69 -8.02
CA MET A 173 1.70 2.92 -7.26
C MET A 173 2.52 3.95 -8.05
N LEU A 174 3.59 3.53 -8.72
CA LEU A 174 4.41 4.40 -9.58
C LEU A 174 3.61 4.96 -10.76
N ASP A 175 2.79 4.13 -11.41
CA ASP A 175 1.95 4.57 -12.53
C ASP A 175 0.85 5.53 -12.07
N LEU A 176 0.27 5.29 -10.91
CA LEU A 176 -0.67 6.21 -10.27
C LEU A 176 0.01 7.55 -9.95
N GLU A 177 1.23 7.55 -9.40
CA GLU A 177 1.99 8.76 -9.13
C GLU A 177 2.21 9.58 -10.42
N LYS A 178 2.67 8.93 -11.49
CA LYS A 178 2.88 9.57 -12.80
C LYS A 178 1.58 10.14 -13.36
N MET A 179 0.48 9.41 -13.24
CA MET A 179 -0.84 9.87 -13.67
C MET A 179 -1.27 11.13 -12.88
N LYS A 180 -1.12 11.10 -11.56
CA LYS A 180 -1.44 12.23 -10.68
C LYS A 180 -0.56 13.45 -10.97
N ALA A 181 0.74 13.25 -11.17
CA ALA A 181 1.67 14.29 -11.58
C ALA A 181 1.26 14.94 -12.92
N LYS A 182 0.88 14.14 -13.92
CA LYS A 182 0.37 14.65 -15.21
C LYS A 182 -0.92 15.46 -15.06
N SER A 183 -1.75 15.15 -14.08
CA SER A 183 -2.97 15.92 -13.75
C SER A 183 -2.69 17.21 -12.96
N GLY A 184 -1.41 17.50 -12.66
CA GLY A 184 -0.98 18.69 -11.94
C GLY A 184 -0.90 18.50 -10.41
N GLU A 185 -1.09 17.28 -9.89
CA GLU A 185 -0.79 16.99 -8.49
C GLU A 185 0.73 16.88 -8.30
N VAL A 186 1.35 17.88 -7.68
CA VAL A 186 2.75 17.78 -7.26
C VAL A 186 2.79 17.14 -5.87
N SER A 187 3.33 15.92 -5.76
CA SER A 187 3.57 15.30 -4.46
C SER A 187 4.64 16.10 -3.71
N GLN A 188 4.46 16.33 -2.40
CA GLN A 188 5.50 16.95 -1.57
C GLN A 188 6.80 16.13 -1.55
N SER A 189 6.75 14.84 -1.88
CA SER A 189 7.96 14.01 -2.09
C SER A 189 8.70 14.37 -3.38
N ALA A 190 8.01 14.79 -4.45
CA ALA A 190 8.65 15.28 -5.67
C ALA A 190 9.43 16.58 -5.43
N HIS A 191 9.07 17.32 -4.37
CA HIS A 191 9.84 18.47 -3.92
C HIS A 191 11.23 18.08 -3.43
N ALA A 192 11.45 16.85 -2.94
CA ALA A 192 12.74 16.34 -2.47
C ALA A 192 13.66 15.81 -3.59
N LEU A 193 13.25 15.95 -4.86
CA LEU A 193 14.03 15.55 -6.04
C LEU A 193 14.46 16.76 -6.89
N MET A 194 14.34 17.99 -6.38
CA MET A 194 14.97 19.12 -7.05
C MET A 194 16.49 18.89 -7.08
N LEU A 195 17.15 19.42 -8.11
CA LEU A 195 18.60 19.27 -8.27
C LEU A 195 19.36 19.69 -6.99
N ASP A 196 18.90 20.74 -6.31
CA ASP A 196 19.44 21.22 -5.04
C ASP A 196 19.29 20.20 -3.89
N ASP A 197 18.18 19.45 -3.85
CA ASP A 197 17.96 18.41 -2.84
C ASP A 197 18.81 17.17 -3.12
N ILE A 198 19.02 16.83 -4.39
CA ILE A 198 19.97 15.78 -4.82
C ILE A 198 21.40 16.18 -4.42
N TYR A 199 21.78 17.44 -4.58
CA TYR A 199 23.08 17.94 -4.12
C TYR A 199 23.23 17.92 -2.60
N ARG A 200 22.18 18.31 -1.85
CA ARG A 200 22.17 18.22 -0.39
C ARG A 200 22.28 16.77 0.08
N LEU A 201 21.55 15.86 -0.56
CA LEU A 201 21.62 14.43 -0.27
C LEU A 201 23.00 13.85 -0.59
N TYR A 202 23.60 14.23 -1.73
CA TYR A 202 24.97 13.85 -2.06
C TYR A 202 25.96 14.33 -1.01
N HIS A 203 25.90 15.59 -0.60
CA HIS A 203 26.79 16.12 0.44
C HIS A 203 26.61 15.40 1.78
N HIS A 204 25.37 15.09 2.15
CA HIS A 204 25.06 14.40 3.39
C HIS A 204 25.46 12.92 3.38
N CYS A 205 25.27 12.22 2.26
CA CYS A 205 25.48 10.78 2.15
C CYS A 205 26.87 10.38 1.64
N VAL A 206 27.54 11.26 0.88
CA VAL A 206 28.77 10.94 0.12
C VAL A 206 29.88 11.95 0.36
N GLY A 207 29.55 13.23 0.53
CA GLY A 207 30.50 14.35 0.53
C GLY A 207 31.10 14.73 1.88
N GLY A 208 30.62 14.20 3.00
CA GLY A 208 31.17 14.47 4.34
C GLY A 208 32.29 13.51 4.75
N ASP A 209 33.17 13.96 5.65
CA ASP A 209 34.11 13.09 6.37
C ASP A 209 33.33 12.20 7.35
N MET A 210 32.81 11.09 6.84
CA MET A 210 32.09 10.08 7.63
C MET A 210 32.88 8.77 7.71
N PRO A 211 32.71 7.98 8.78
CA PRO A 211 33.27 6.64 8.88
C PRO A 211 32.87 5.76 7.68
N GLU A 212 33.78 4.91 7.22
CA GLU A 212 33.63 4.15 5.97
C GLU A 212 32.36 3.28 5.93
N ALA A 213 31.97 2.69 7.07
CA ALA A 213 30.74 1.92 7.18
C ALA A 213 29.47 2.77 6.98
N GLU A 214 29.43 3.99 7.53
CA GLU A 214 28.31 4.92 7.35
C GLU A 214 28.26 5.47 5.93
N ARG A 215 29.44 5.69 5.33
CA ARG A 215 29.57 6.12 3.93
C ARG A 215 29.04 5.06 2.97
N HIS A 216 29.29 3.77 3.22
CA HIS A 216 28.73 2.67 2.41
C HIS A 216 27.21 2.69 2.42
N TRP A 217 26.58 2.82 3.59
CA TRP A 217 25.12 2.93 3.71
C TRP A 217 24.57 4.21 3.10
N GLY A 218 25.29 5.32 3.24
CA GLY A 218 24.97 6.60 2.60
C GLY A 218 24.95 6.48 1.07
N ILE A 219 25.96 5.86 0.47
CA ILE A 219 26.05 5.62 -0.98
C ILE A 219 24.89 4.74 -1.45
N VAL A 220 24.58 3.64 -0.75
CA VAL A 220 23.46 2.76 -1.11
C VAL A 220 22.13 3.51 -1.08
N ARG A 221 21.89 4.36 -0.07
CA ARG A 221 20.68 5.20 -0.01
C ARG A 221 20.64 6.23 -1.12
N TYR A 222 21.75 6.91 -1.39
CA TYR A 222 21.87 7.90 -2.47
C TYR A 222 21.58 7.28 -3.85
N VAL A 223 22.23 6.15 -4.15
CA VAL A 223 22.04 5.39 -5.40
C VAL A 223 20.58 4.95 -5.54
N ARG A 224 19.96 4.43 -4.47
CA ARG A 224 18.56 4.01 -4.49
C ARG A 224 17.60 5.17 -4.81
N VAL A 225 17.86 6.36 -4.28
CA VAL A 225 17.03 7.56 -4.51
C VAL A 225 17.26 8.17 -5.90
N VAL A 226 18.48 8.15 -6.42
CA VAL A 226 18.84 8.83 -7.68
C VAL A 226 18.66 7.94 -8.91
N LEU A 227 18.91 6.63 -8.81
CA LEU A 227 18.89 5.71 -9.95
C LEU A 227 17.59 4.92 -10.09
N TRP A 228 16.67 5.04 -9.13
CA TRP A 228 15.35 4.42 -9.19
C TRP A 228 14.21 5.44 -9.02
N PRO A 229 14.10 6.44 -9.92
CA PRO A 229 13.01 7.42 -9.92
C PRO A 229 11.65 6.82 -10.29
#